data_AF-A0A3N4HH02-F1
#
_entry.id   AF-A0A3N4HH02-F1
#
_cell.length_a   1.000
_cell.length_b   1.000
_cell.length_c   1.000
_cell.angle_alpha   90.00
_cell.angle_beta   90.00
_cell.angle_gamma   90.00
#
_symmetry.space_group_name_H-M   'P 1'
#
loop_
_entity.id
_entity.type
_entity.pdbx_description
1 polymer ?
#
loop_
_entity_poly.entity_id
_entity_poly.type
_entity_poly.pdbx_seq_one_letter_code
_entity_poly.pdbx_strand_id
1 'polypeptide(L)'
;AGALFASETQLVMYGGTTGDSDGLSMPSERQVLRYQLPEGGKEQGKWDLFDLPTGLHRYVSNGASVNVMEEKMGFVFSGLRGKNWSETRHMSRPAYNPTTLSNRLLTLDLSTSARWLNETIPSSIPLRYDARMVWVPRGKKGSLVVIGGVINGVEWRELNAVKGTVTEEDVEESEPTVEGFMTEVAVYDVEAKKWYMQKTNGVAPPALSQHCAVTVNAGELSNIYVLGGRRGLQTTDAFNPNVYVLTLPSFTWALVKEGTPDYARISHTC
;
A
#
# COMPACT_ATOMS: atom_id res chain seq x y z
N ALA A 1 4.05 8.11 1.41
CA ALA A 1 3.03 8.08 0.31
C ALA A 1 1.60 7.93 0.85
N GLY A 2 0.58 8.43 0.15
CA GLY A 2 -0.85 8.23 0.45
C GLY A 2 -1.56 7.45 -0.68
N ALA A 3 -2.88 7.36 -0.61
CA ALA A 3 -3.76 6.71 -1.59
C ALA A 3 -4.65 7.72 -2.30
N LEU A 4 -4.91 7.50 -3.60
CA LEU A 4 -5.89 8.24 -4.39
C LEU A 4 -6.91 7.24 -4.92
N PHE A 5 -8.18 7.49 -4.62
CA PHE A 5 -9.29 6.69 -5.11
C PHE A 5 -10.12 7.51 -6.07
N ALA A 6 -10.53 6.89 -7.17
CA ALA A 6 -11.36 7.50 -8.18
C ALA A 6 -12.66 6.70 -8.37
N SER A 7 -13.67 7.39 -8.86
CA SER A 7 -14.87 6.85 -9.48
C SER A 7 -15.29 7.83 -10.60
N GLU A 8 -16.40 7.57 -11.27
CA GLU A 8 -16.89 8.45 -12.36
C GLU A 8 -17.17 9.89 -11.91
N THR A 9 -17.49 10.11 -10.62
CA THR A 9 -17.94 11.42 -10.12
C THR A 9 -17.11 11.97 -8.97
N GLN A 10 -16.12 11.25 -8.45
CA GLN A 10 -15.35 11.71 -7.29
C GLN A 10 -13.93 11.18 -7.25
N LEU A 11 -13.03 12.00 -6.69
CA LEU A 11 -11.69 11.63 -6.25
C LEU A 11 -11.61 11.76 -4.73
N VAL A 12 -10.97 10.81 -4.05
CA VAL A 12 -10.75 10.86 -2.59
C VAL A 12 -9.28 10.56 -2.31
N MET A 13 -8.60 11.47 -1.61
CA MET A 13 -7.22 11.30 -1.17
C MET A 13 -7.19 10.85 0.29
N TYR A 14 -6.52 9.76 0.58
CA TYR A 14 -6.41 9.22 1.93
C TYR A 14 -4.94 9.02 2.33
N GLY A 15 -4.64 9.26 3.60
CA GLY A 15 -3.32 8.90 4.11
C GLY A 15 -2.20 9.86 3.72
N GLY A 16 -0.99 9.32 3.79
CA GLY A 16 0.24 10.06 3.57
C GLY A 16 0.65 10.89 4.79
N THR A 17 1.84 11.47 4.68
CA THR A 17 2.36 12.42 5.64
C THR A 17 2.20 13.82 5.08
N THR A 18 2.05 14.79 5.97
CA THR A 18 1.94 16.19 5.59
C THR A 18 3.27 16.91 5.76
N GLY A 19 3.49 17.96 4.98
CA GLY A 19 4.60 18.88 5.22
C GLY A 19 4.49 19.56 6.59
N ASP A 20 5.62 19.95 7.16
CA ASP A 20 5.65 20.79 8.36
C ASP A 20 5.68 22.25 7.90
N SER A 21 4.58 22.98 8.08
CA SER A 21 4.50 24.39 7.70
C SER A 21 3.79 25.17 8.79
N ASP A 22 4.49 26.12 9.40
CA ASP A 22 3.98 26.95 10.49
C ASP A 22 2.82 27.89 10.07
N GLY A 23 2.55 27.99 8.76
CA GLY A 23 1.53 28.88 8.18
C GLY A 23 0.25 28.21 7.66
N LEU A 24 0.10 26.88 7.73
CA LEU A 24 -1.09 26.18 7.25
C LEU A 24 -1.82 25.49 8.40
N SER A 25 -3.12 25.74 8.52
CA SER A 25 -3.99 24.93 9.37
C SER A 25 -4.12 23.53 8.77
N MET A 26 -3.65 22.52 9.47
CA MET A 26 -3.75 21.14 9.04
C MET A 26 -5.20 20.67 9.13
N PRO A 27 -5.72 19.92 8.13
CA PRO A 27 -7.02 19.28 8.26
C PRO A 27 -6.99 18.35 9.48
N SER A 28 -8.12 18.24 10.18
CA SER A 28 -8.19 17.42 11.39
C SER A 28 -7.80 15.96 11.12
N GLU A 29 -7.55 15.23 12.21
CA GLU A 29 -7.19 13.81 12.15
C GLU A 29 -8.22 12.92 11.43
N ARG A 30 -9.45 13.41 11.25
CA ARG A 30 -10.53 12.70 10.55
C ARG A 30 -10.94 13.37 9.24
N GLN A 31 -10.16 14.30 8.71
CA GLN A 31 -10.51 14.97 7.45
C GLN A 31 -9.61 14.54 6.31
N VAL A 32 -10.23 14.14 5.22
CA VAL A 32 -9.57 13.81 3.96
C VAL A 32 -10.04 14.72 2.84
N LEU A 33 -9.21 14.91 1.83
CA LEU A 33 -9.51 15.77 0.71
C LEU A 33 -10.31 14.98 -0.34
N ARG A 34 -11.42 15.57 -0.80
CA ARG A 34 -12.29 14.98 -1.81
C ARG A 34 -12.55 16.00 -2.91
N TYR A 35 -12.61 15.52 -4.15
CA TYR A 35 -13.14 16.26 -5.29
C TYR A 35 -14.42 15.59 -5.75
N GLN A 36 -15.48 16.36 -5.98
CA GLN A 36 -16.75 15.85 -6.48
C GLN A 36 -17.21 16.59 -7.71
N LEU A 37 -17.62 15.84 -8.73
CA LEU A 37 -18.38 16.33 -9.87
C LEU A 37 -19.86 16.43 -9.48
N PRO A 38 -20.54 17.53 -9.83
CA PRO A 38 -21.97 17.65 -9.66
C PRO A 38 -22.74 16.65 -10.56
N GLU A 39 -23.96 16.34 -10.14
CA GLU A 39 -24.83 15.40 -10.85
C GLU A 39 -25.05 15.85 -12.30
N GLY A 40 -24.83 14.94 -13.25
CA GLY A 40 -24.89 15.23 -14.69
C GLY A 40 -23.58 15.72 -15.32
N GLY A 41 -22.51 15.94 -14.54
CA GLY A 41 -21.12 16.04 -15.04
C GLY A 41 -20.77 17.22 -15.97
N LYS A 42 -21.68 18.18 -16.13
CA LYS A 42 -21.50 19.33 -17.05
C LYS A 42 -20.89 20.57 -16.40
N GLU A 43 -20.82 20.61 -15.08
CA GLU A 43 -20.24 21.74 -14.33
C GLU A 43 -18.90 21.36 -13.69
N GLN A 44 -18.12 22.39 -13.34
CA GLN A 44 -16.85 22.21 -12.64
C GLN A 44 -17.07 21.55 -11.27
N GLY A 45 -16.28 20.52 -10.97
CA GLY A 45 -16.31 19.89 -9.66
C GLY A 45 -15.72 20.78 -8.57
N LYS A 46 -15.95 20.39 -7.33
CA LYS A 46 -15.51 21.14 -6.14
C LYS A 46 -14.65 20.27 -5.25
N TRP A 47 -13.63 20.90 -4.67
CA TRP A 47 -12.84 20.33 -3.58
C TRP A 47 -13.53 20.60 -2.25
N ASP A 48 -13.58 19.60 -1.39
CA ASP A 48 -14.08 19.72 -0.04
C ASP A 48 -13.35 18.80 0.94
N LEU A 49 -13.51 19.09 2.25
CA LEU A 49 -13.04 18.21 3.30
C LEU A 49 -14.14 17.21 3.63
N PHE A 50 -13.81 15.93 3.52
CA PHE A 50 -14.70 14.83 3.84
C PHE A 50 -14.33 14.22 5.18
N ASP A 51 -15.32 14.10 6.08
CA ASP A 51 -15.11 13.56 7.41
C ASP A 51 -15.11 12.02 7.40
N LEU A 52 -14.05 11.46 7.98
CA LEU A 52 -13.89 10.04 8.25
C LEU A 52 -14.75 9.63 9.46
N PRO A 53 -15.27 8.38 9.47
CA PRO A 53 -16.01 7.86 10.60
C PRO A 53 -15.21 7.92 11.91
N THR A 54 -15.92 7.97 13.04
CA THR A 54 -15.31 7.92 14.37
C THR A 54 -14.39 6.69 14.50
N GLY A 55 -13.16 6.90 14.97
CA GLY A 55 -12.15 5.85 15.13
C GLY A 55 -11.32 5.54 13.89
N LEU A 56 -11.53 6.23 12.76
CA LEU A 56 -10.68 6.16 11.57
C LEU A 56 -9.90 7.46 11.44
N HIS A 57 -8.57 7.38 11.56
CA HIS A 57 -7.67 8.53 11.41
C HIS A 57 -7.03 8.53 10.03
N ARG A 58 -6.78 9.72 9.47
CA ARG A 58 -6.08 9.89 8.19
C ARG A 58 -4.58 9.54 8.24
N TYR A 59 -4.01 9.25 9.41
CA TYR A 59 -2.56 9.15 9.62
C TYR A 59 -1.99 7.76 9.28
N VAL A 60 -2.30 7.27 8.08
CA VAL A 60 -1.70 6.06 7.51
C VAL A 60 -0.90 6.45 6.27
N SER A 61 0.41 6.23 6.32
CA SER A 61 1.33 6.46 5.21
C SER A 61 1.89 5.14 4.69
N ASN A 62 2.24 5.08 3.41
CA ASN A 62 2.96 3.94 2.81
C ASN A 62 2.20 2.60 2.96
N GLY A 63 0.88 2.65 3.10
CA GLY A 63 0.01 1.49 2.99
C GLY A 63 -0.15 1.06 1.53
N ALA A 64 -0.28 -0.25 1.32
CA ALA A 64 -0.59 -0.75 -0.01
C ALA A 64 -2.02 -0.36 -0.35
N SER A 65 -2.26 0.27 -1.50
CA SER A 65 -3.59 0.71 -1.88
C SER A 65 -3.93 0.34 -3.31
N VAL A 66 -5.22 0.11 -3.58
CA VAL A 66 -5.75 -0.16 -4.92
C VAL A 66 -7.11 0.50 -5.08
N ASN A 67 -7.34 1.08 -6.26
CA ASN A 67 -8.65 1.56 -6.69
C ASN A 67 -9.25 0.56 -7.69
N VAL A 68 -10.46 0.10 -7.41
CA VAL A 68 -11.20 -0.88 -8.22
C VAL A 68 -12.43 -0.18 -8.79
N MET A 69 -12.29 0.39 -9.99
CA MET A 69 -13.34 1.16 -10.65
C MET A 69 -14.60 0.34 -10.91
N GLU A 70 -14.44 -0.92 -11.36
CA GLU A 70 -15.54 -1.83 -11.70
C GLU A 70 -16.44 -2.12 -10.49
N GLU A 71 -15.82 -2.33 -9.34
CA GLU A 71 -16.51 -2.57 -8.07
C GLU A 71 -16.85 -1.27 -7.32
N LYS A 72 -16.42 -0.11 -7.83
CA LYS A 72 -16.51 1.20 -7.18
C LYS A 72 -15.97 1.16 -5.75
N MET A 73 -14.82 0.51 -5.55
CA MET A 73 -14.18 0.36 -4.24
C MET A 73 -12.74 0.82 -4.24
N GLY A 74 -12.28 1.34 -3.09
CA GLY A 74 -10.87 1.61 -2.81
C GLY A 74 -10.43 0.86 -1.57
N PHE A 75 -9.18 0.39 -1.54
CA PHE A 75 -8.65 -0.32 -0.38
C PHE A 75 -7.31 0.24 0.06
N VAL A 76 -7.06 0.25 1.38
CA VAL A 76 -5.74 0.51 1.98
C VAL A 76 -5.42 -0.60 2.96
N PHE A 77 -4.34 -1.32 2.71
CA PHE A 77 -3.82 -2.36 3.58
C PHE A 77 -2.59 -1.86 4.35
N SER A 78 -2.65 -1.98 5.67
CA SER A 78 -1.51 -1.76 6.56
C SER A 78 -0.85 -0.38 6.35
N GLY A 79 0.46 -0.31 6.15
CA GLY A 79 1.23 0.94 6.16
C GLY A 79 1.75 1.31 7.54
N LEU A 80 2.32 2.51 7.63
CA LEU A 80 2.85 3.10 8.86
C LEU A 80 1.91 4.18 9.39
N ARG A 81 1.85 4.29 10.72
CA ARG A 81 1.12 5.31 11.45
C ARG A 81 1.91 5.78 12.67
N GLY A 82 1.48 6.91 13.23
CA GLY A 82 1.97 7.37 14.52
C GLY A 82 1.58 6.42 15.66
N LYS A 83 2.37 6.45 16.74
CA LYS A 83 2.02 5.75 17.98
C LYS A 83 0.67 6.28 18.49
N ASN A 84 -0.23 5.39 18.89
CA ASN A 84 -1.59 5.75 19.33
C ASN A 84 -2.38 6.62 18.33
N TRP A 85 -2.12 6.49 17.02
CA TRP A 85 -2.76 7.30 15.98
C TRP A 85 -2.45 8.80 16.08
N SER A 86 -1.30 9.15 16.64
CA SER A 86 -0.80 10.53 16.62
C SER A 86 -0.59 11.03 15.20
N GLU A 87 -0.58 12.36 15.04
CA GLU A 87 -0.26 13.04 13.80
C GLU A 87 1.10 12.58 13.24
N THR A 88 1.20 12.48 11.92
CA THR A 88 2.41 12.07 11.20
C THR A 88 2.81 13.10 10.14
N ARG A 89 4.08 13.50 10.11
CA ARG A 89 4.62 14.54 9.21
C ARG A 89 5.84 14.05 8.45
N HIS A 90 6.10 14.65 7.29
CA HIS A 90 7.17 14.25 6.36
C HIS A 90 8.56 14.85 6.72
N MET A 91 8.64 15.77 7.70
CA MET A 91 9.90 16.44 8.06
C MET A 91 10.47 15.92 9.39
N SER A 92 11.79 16.10 9.55
CA SER A 92 12.72 15.50 10.53
C SER A 92 12.48 15.85 12.01
N ARG A 93 11.22 15.87 12.45
CA ARG A 93 10.84 15.94 13.86
C ARG A 93 10.47 14.52 14.31
N PRO A 94 11.34 13.84 15.07
CA PRO A 94 11.12 12.45 15.50
C PRO A 94 9.74 12.19 16.14
N ALA A 95 9.15 13.20 16.79
CA ALA A 95 7.84 13.11 17.42
C ALA A 95 6.68 12.82 16.45
N TYR A 96 6.84 13.11 15.15
CA TYR A 96 5.82 12.91 14.12
C TYR A 96 6.15 11.76 13.16
N ASN A 97 7.19 10.97 13.46
CA ASN A 97 7.56 9.86 12.59
C ASN A 97 6.55 8.71 12.70
N PRO A 98 6.06 8.17 11.58
CA PRO A 98 5.19 7.01 11.61
C PRO A 98 6.04 5.75 11.78
N THR A 99 6.15 5.26 13.02
CA THR A 99 7.01 4.12 13.39
C THR A 99 6.23 2.85 13.72
N THR A 100 4.90 2.89 13.65
CA THR A 100 4.04 1.75 14.01
C THR A 100 3.31 1.22 12.78
N LEU A 101 3.33 -0.09 12.55
CA LEU A 101 2.52 -0.72 11.52
C LEU A 101 1.01 -0.58 11.84
N SER A 102 0.24 -0.23 10.83
CA SER A 102 -1.22 -0.20 10.92
C SER A 102 -1.77 -1.62 10.80
N ASN A 103 -2.62 -2.04 11.73
CA ASN A 103 -3.33 -3.32 11.67
C ASN A 103 -4.70 -3.18 10.99
N ARG A 104 -4.87 -2.21 10.11
CA ARG A 104 -6.16 -1.90 9.47
C ARG A 104 -6.18 -2.25 7.99
N LEU A 105 -7.28 -2.84 7.57
CA LEU A 105 -7.75 -2.81 6.19
C LEU A 105 -8.86 -1.77 6.12
N LEU A 106 -8.65 -0.75 5.31
CA LEU A 106 -9.64 0.29 5.07
C LEU A 106 -10.28 0.05 3.71
N THR A 107 -11.60 0.12 3.66
CA THR A 107 -12.37 -0.01 2.43
C THR A 107 -13.19 1.24 2.23
N LEU A 108 -13.07 1.86 1.06
CA LEU A 108 -13.85 2.99 0.62
C LEU A 108 -14.85 2.52 -0.44
N ASP A 109 -16.13 2.54 -0.10
CA ASP A 109 -17.24 2.30 -1.01
C ASP A 109 -17.60 3.62 -1.72
N LEU A 110 -17.46 3.64 -3.04
CA LEU A 110 -17.73 4.78 -3.93
C LEU A 110 -19.00 4.57 -4.77
N SER A 111 -19.81 3.55 -4.46
CA SER A 111 -21.00 3.21 -5.27
C SER A 111 -22.08 4.30 -5.26
N THR A 112 -22.17 5.05 -4.15
CA THR A 112 -23.08 6.18 -3.96
C THR A 112 -22.31 7.35 -3.33
N SER A 113 -22.56 7.64 -2.06
CA SER A 113 -21.69 8.51 -1.25
C SER A 113 -20.50 7.72 -0.71
N ALA A 114 -19.31 8.32 -0.74
CA ALA A 114 -18.10 7.78 -0.10
C ALA A 114 -18.40 7.26 1.31
N ARG A 115 -18.31 5.95 1.52
CA ARG A 115 -18.49 5.31 2.82
C ARG A 115 -17.26 4.49 3.17
N TRP A 116 -16.75 4.68 4.38
CA TRP A 116 -15.58 3.97 4.87
C TRP A 116 -15.96 2.80 5.76
N LEU A 117 -15.27 1.69 5.57
CA LEU A 117 -15.21 0.56 6.48
C LEU A 117 -13.78 0.43 7.01
N ASN A 118 -13.66 0.06 8.28
CA ASN A 118 -12.40 -0.10 8.97
C ASN A 118 -12.37 -1.47 9.65
N GLU A 119 -11.59 -2.38 9.09
CA GLU A 119 -11.49 -3.76 9.54
C GLU A 119 -10.12 -4.01 10.18
N THR A 120 -10.09 -4.82 11.24
CA THR A 120 -8.83 -5.26 11.85
C THR A 120 -8.24 -6.40 11.03
N ILE A 121 -7.01 -6.26 10.58
CA ILE A 121 -6.25 -7.34 9.96
C ILE A 121 -5.93 -8.38 11.06
N PRO A 122 -6.25 -9.67 10.86
CA PRO A 122 -5.95 -10.71 11.84
C PRO A 122 -4.44 -10.92 11.98
N SER A 123 -3.98 -11.35 13.16
CA SER A 123 -2.55 -11.55 13.45
C SER A 123 -1.86 -12.59 12.57
N SER A 124 -2.62 -13.47 11.92
CA SER A 124 -2.11 -14.43 10.94
C SER A 124 -1.64 -13.80 9.64
N ILE A 125 -1.92 -12.52 9.40
CA ILE A 125 -1.52 -11.79 8.21
C ILE A 125 -0.44 -10.78 8.60
N PRO A 126 0.82 -10.98 8.16
CA PRO A 126 1.89 -10.09 8.56
C PRO A 126 1.65 -8.68 8.03
N LEU A 127 1.65 -7.71 8.95
CA LEU A 127 1.57 -6.30 8.65
C LEU A 127 2.87 -5.85 7.99
N ARG A 128 2.79 -4.83 7.14
CA ARG A 128 3.92 -4.28 6.40
C ARG A 128 3.59 -2.91 5.81
N TYR A 129 4.59 -2.22 5.29
CA TYR A 129 4.43 -1.01 4.51
C TYR A 129 5.29 -1.09 3.25
N ASP A 130 5.08 -0.16 2.32
CA ASP A 130 5.72 -0.15 1.00
C ASP A 130 5.52 -1.45 0.19
N ALA A 131 4.49 -2.22 0.56
CA ALA A 131 3.96 -3.30 -0.25
C ALA A 131 3.10 -2.74 -1.38
N ARG A 132 2.81 -3.57 -2.37
CA ARG A 132 1.76 -3.32 -3.35
C ARG A 132 0.59 -4.25 -3.12
N MET A 133 -0.60 -3.75 -3.46
CA MET A 133 -1.82 -4.52 -3.40
C MET A 133 -2.49 -4.37 -4.75
N VAL A 134 -2.88 -5.50 -5.33
CA VAL A 134 -3.63 -5.54 -6.59
C VAL A 134 -4.97 -6.21 -6.36
N TRP A 135 -5.93 -5.90 -7.22
CA TRP A 135 -7.22 -6.58 -7.26
C TRP A 135 -7.27 -7.52 -8.46
N VAL A 136 -7.81 -8.72 -8.25
CA VAL A 136 -8.06 -9.71 -9.31
C VAL A 136 -9.56 -10.08 -9.32
N PRO A 137 -10.17 -10.27 -10.50
CA PRO A 137 -11.59 -10.65 -10.63
C PRO A 137 -11.79 -12.15 -10.34
N ARG A 138 -11.45 -12.58 -9.12
CA ARG A 138 -11.59 -13.96 -8.64
C ARG A 138 -12.38 -13.97 -7.33
N GLY A 139 -13.47 -14.74 -7.31
CA GLY A 139 -14.50 -14.63 -6.27
C GLY A 139 -15.59 -13.64 -6.65
N LYS A 140 -16.64 -13.54 -5.82
CA LYS A 140 -17.88 -12.81 -6.17
C LYS A 140 -17.73 -11.29 -6.31
N LYS A 141 -16.77 -10.69 -5.58
CA LYS A 141 -16.40 -9.25 -5.66
C LYS A 141 -14.90 -9.07 -5.93
N GLY A 142 -14.29 -10.11 -6.50
CA GLY A 142 -12.85 -10.22 -6.64
C GLY A 142 -12.11 -10.45 -5.32
N SER A 143 -10.79 -10.47 -5.43
CA SER A 143 -9.86 -10.70 -4.32
C SER A 143 -8.70 -9.71 -4.39
N LEU A 144 -8.16 -9.33 -3.23
CA LEU A 144 -6.96 -8.51 -3.13
C LEU A 144 -5.75 -9.41 -2.91
N VAL A 145 -4.62 -9.10 -3.55
CA VAL A 145 -3.34 -9.79 -3.36
C VAL A 145 -2.30 -8.78 -2.92
N VAL A 146 -1.70 -8.99 -1.75
CA VAL A 146 -0.63 -8.13 -1.21
C VAL A 146 0.73 -8.76 -1.52
N ILE A 147 1.63 -7.96 -2.11
CA ILE A 147 2.93 -8.40 -2.60
C ILE A 147 4.03 -7.54 -1.99
N GLY A 148 5.06 -8.22 -1.47
CA GLY A 148 6.28 -7.59 -0.94
C GLY A 148 6.04 -6.65 0.25
N GLY A 149 6.90 -5.63 0.37
CA GLY A 149 6.92 -4.66 1.46
C GLY A 149 8.00 -4.94 2.51
N VAL A 150 7.99 -4.14 3.57
CA VAL A 150 8.92 -4.22 4.71
C VAL A 150 8.20 -4.03 6.05
N ILE A 151 8.83 -4.45 7.14
CA ILE A 151 8.31 -4.25 8.52
C ILE A 151 9.10 -3.22 9.32
N ASN A 152 10.41 -3.07 9.04
CA ASN A 152 11.33 -2.21 9.78
C ASN A 152 12.40 -1.61 8.82
N GLY A 153 11.95 -1.11 7.67
CA GLY A 153 12.83 -0.63 6.60
C GLY A 153 13.46 0.75 6.85
N VAL A 154 14.48 1.07 6.05
CA VAL A 154 15.36 2.23 6.27
C VAL A 154 14.73 3.60 6.06
N GLU A 155 13.67 3.71 5.26
CA GLU A 155 13.26 5.01 4.71
C GLU A 155 12.92 6.04 5.81
N TRP A 156 12.19 5.66 6.85
CA TRP A 156 11.86 6.60 7.95
C TRP A 156 12.87 6.65 9.09
N ARG A 157 13.79 5.68 9.16
CA ARG A 157 14.79 5.61 10.21
C ARG A 157 16.02 6.42 9.86
N GLU A 158 16.47 6.33 8.61
CA GLU A 158 17.72 6.98 8.17
C GLU A 158 17.51 8.36 7.55
N LEU A 159 16.41 8.61 6.82
CA LEU A 159 16.17 9.93 6.19
C LEU A 159 15.88 11.05 7.20
N ASN A 160 15.45 10.71 8.42
CA ASN A 160 15.01 11.69 9.42
C ASN A 160 15.97 11.91 10.58
N ALA A 161 17.20 11.38 10.51
CA ALA A 161 18.23 11.49 11.55
C ALA A 161 17.69 11.21 12.97
N VAL A 162 16.65 10.36 13.07
CA VAL A 162 16.14 9.91 14.36
C VAL A 162 17.21 9.02 14.97
N LYS A 163 17.40 9.10 16.29
CA LYS A 163 18.23 8.14 17.03
C LYS A 163 17.92 6.72 16.55
N GLY A 164 18.85 6.11 15.82
CA GLY A 164 18.79 4.73 15.32
C GLY A 164 18.86 4.65 13.80
N THR A 165 20.07 4.78 13.25
CA THR A 165 20.46 4.09 12.00
C THR A 165 19.93 2.66 12.05
N VAL A 166 19.50 2.09 10.93
CA VAL A 166 19.11 0.68 10.93
C VAL A 166 20.34 -0.13 11.30
N THR A 167 20.26 -0.90 12.39
CA THR A 167 21.39 -1.71 12.86
C THR A 167 21.44 -3.02 12.10
N GLU A 168 22.59 -3.71 12.15
CA GLU A 168 22.68 -5.08 11.62
C GLU A 168 21.66 -6.01 12.30
N GLU A 169 21.42 -5.84 13.60
CA GLU A 169 20.40 -6.57 14.36
C GLU A 169 18.98 -6.32 13.83
N ASP A 170 18.63 -5.08 13.49
CA ASP A 170 17.33 -4.74 12.90
C ASP A 170 17.13 -5.44 11.55
N VAL A 171 18.20 -5.53 10.74
CA VAL A 171 18.20 -6.21 9.44
C VAL A 171 18.01 -7.71 9.64
N GLU A 172 18.81 -8.32 10.51
CA GLU A 172 18.76 -9.75 10.82
C GLU A 172 17.39 -10.19 11.37
N GLU A 173 16.77 -9.37 12.24
CA GLU A 173 15.43 -9.64 12.76
C GLU A 173 14.35 -9.57 11.66
N SER A 174 14.49 -8.63 10.73
CA SER A 174 13.48 -8.36 9.71
C SER A 174 13.58 -9.28 8.49
N GLU A 175 14.79 -9.73 8.15
CA GLU A 175 15.09 -10.44 6.90
C GLU A 175 14.23 -11.69 6.69
N PRO A 176 14.06 -12.63 7.66
CA PRO A 176 13.25 -13.82 7.44
C PRO A 176 11.79 -13.49 7.08
N THR A 177 11.24 -12.45 7.70
CA THR A 177 9.86 -12.01 7.43
C THR A 177 9.75 -11.35 6.07
N VAL A 178 10.70 -10.49 5.72
CA VAL A 178 10.71 -9.73 4.46
C VAL A 178 10.95 -10.63 3.25
N GLU A 179 11.81 -11.64 3.35
CA GLU A 179 11.97 -12.67 2.32
C GLU A 179 10.72 -13.56 2.15
N GLY A 180 10.00 -13.79 3.25
CA GLY A 180 8.72 -14.50 3.24
C GLY A 180 7.65 -13.83 2.37
N PHE A 181 7.73 -12.51 2.15
CA PHE A 181 6.67 -11.75 1.47
C PHE A 181 6.54 -11.99 -0.03
N MET A 182 7.51 -12.67 -0.66
CA MET A 182 7.43 -13.11 -2.06
C MET A 182 7.10 -14.60 -2.20
N THR A 183 7.39 -15.39 -1.17
CA THR A 183 7.17 -16.84 -1.12
C THR A 183 5.85 -17.23 -0.48
N GLU A 184 5.21 -16.30 0.23
CA GLU A 184 3.86 -16.44 0.76
C GLU A 184 3.12 -15.10 0.68
N VAL A 185 2.06 -15.03 -0.13
CA VAL A 185 1.29 -13.81 -0.38
C VAL A 185 -0.02 -13.81 0.41
N ALA A 186 -0.40 -12.65 0.92
CA ALA A 186 -1.69 -12.48 1.59
C ALA A 186 -2.79 -12.22 0.56
N VAL A 187 -3.86 -12.99 0.62
CA VAL A 187 -5.03 -12.89 -0.26
C VAL A 187 -6.26 -12.58 0.58
N TYR A 188 -7.02 -11.55 0.20
CA TYR A 188 -8.29 -11.18 0.84
C TYR A 188 -9.45 -11.39 -0.11
N ASP A 189 -10.39 -12.25 0.25
CA ASP A 189 -11.68 -12.37 -0.42
C ASP A 189 -12.59 -11.22 0.01
N VAL A 190 -12.96 -10.36 -0.94
CA VAL A 190 -13.68 -9.11 -0.68
C VAL A 190 -15.12 -9.34 -0.23
N GLU A 191 -15.79 -10.37 -0.76
CA GLU A 191 -17.18 -10.67 -0.37
C GLU A 191 -17.21 -11.43 0.96
N ALA A 192 -16.37 -12.45 1.10
CA ALA A 192 -16.32 -13.28 2.31
C ALA A 192 -15.64 -12.57 3.49
N LYS A 193 -14.95 -11.45 3.23
CA LYS A 193 -14.16 -10.69 4.20
C LYS A 193 -13.15 -11.54 4.95
N LYS A 194 -12.46 -12.41 4.21
CA LYS A 194 -11.58 -13.41 4.79
C LYS A 194 -10.21 -13.36 4.16
N TRP A 195 -9.20 -13.43 5.04
CA TRP A 195 -7.80 -13.49 4.66
C TRP A 195 -7.29 -14.92 4.56
N TYR A 196 -6.35 -15.11 3.65
CA TYR A 196 -5.62 -16.35 3.44
C TYR A 196 -4.15 -16.04 3.19
N MET A 197 -3.25 -16.90 3.65
CA MET A 197 -1.86 -16.91 3.21
C MET A 197 -1.71 -17.99 2.14
N GLN A 198 -1.14 -17.63 0.99
CA GLN A 198 -0.96 -18.53 -0.15
C GLN A 198 0.52 -18.65 -0.45
N LYS A 199 1.04 -19.87 -0.38
CA LYS A 199 2.41 -20.17 -0.79
C LYS A 199 2.54 -19.97 -2.29
N THR A 200 3.67 -19.42 -2.70
CA THR A 200 4.04 -19.30 -4.11
C THR A 200 5.08 -20.36 -4.47
N ASN A 201 5.20 -20.61 -5.77
CA ASN A 201 6.12 -21.59 -6.34
C ASN A 201 6.83 -20.99 -7.55
N GLY A 202 7.80 -21.71 -8.12
CA GLY A 202 8.58 -21.22 -9.26
C GLY A 202 9.73 -20.31 -8.83
N VAL A 203 10.09 -19.36 -9.69
CA VAL A 203 11.26 -18.49 -9.49
C VAL A 203 10.79 -17.13 -8.99
N ALA A 204 10.65 -17.01 -7.67
CA ALA A 204 10.25 -15.77 -7.02
C ALA A 204 11.29 -14.65 -7.22
N PRO A 205 10.87 -13.37 -7.25
CA PRO A 205 11.80 -12.26 -7.06
C PRO A 205 12.47 -12.35 -5.69
N PRO A 206 13.62 -11.66 -5.51
CA PRO A 206 14.11 -11.37 -4.15
C PRO A 206 13.05 -10.57 -3.38
N ALA A 207 13.23 -10.38 -2.07
CA ALA A 207 12.36 -9.45 -1.35
C ALA A 207 12.34 -8.05 -1.99
N LEU A 208 11.15 -7.52 -2.25
CA LEU A 208 10.96 -6.18 -2.81
C LEU A 208 9.93 -5.39 -2.00
N SER A 209 10.29 -4.15 -1.67
CA SER A 209 9.42 -3.06 -1.26
C SER A 209 9.52 -1.92 -2.27
N GLN A 210 8.56 -1.01 -2.24
CA GLN A 210 8.53 0.19 -3.11
C GLN A 210 8.54 -0.14 -4.62
N HIS A 211 8.22 -1.39 -4.98
CA HIS A 211 8.09 -1.86 -6.35
C HIS A 211 6.75 -1.41 -6.94
N CYS A 212 6.56 -1.66 -8.22
CA CYS A 212 5.32 -1.47 -8.96
C CYS A 212 4.65 -2.83 -9.17
N ALA A 213 3.32 -2.92 -9.09
CA ALA A 213 2.59 -4.15 -9.42
C ALA A 213 1.34 -3.84 -10.26
N VAL A 214 1.15 -4.53 -11.37
CA VAL A 214 -0.05 -4.41 -12.24
C VAL A 214 -0.65 -5.77 -12.54
N THR A 215 -1.96 -5.82 -12.72
CA THR A 215 -2.69 -7.06 -13.05
C THR A 215 -3.13 -7.07 -14.50
N VAL A 216 -2.93 -8.19 -15.19
CA VAL A 216 -3.48 -8.48 -16.51
C VAL A 216 -4.28 -9.78 -16.44
N ASN A 217 -5.57 -9.70 -16.78
CA ASN A 217 -6.46 -10.85 -16.78
C ASN A 217 -6.54 -11.48 -18.17
N ALA A 218 -6.44 -12.81 -18.25
CA ALA A 218 -6.51 -13.58 -19.48
C ALA A 218 -7.32 -14.87 -19.25
N GLY A 219 -8.61 -14.83 -19.57
CA GLY A 219 -9.54 -15.91 -19.25
C GLY A 219 -9.57 -16.20 -17.75
N GLU A 220 -9.33 -17.46 -17.38
CA GLU A 220 -9.28 -17.93 -15.99
C GLU A 220 -8.00 -17.55 -15.24
N LEU A 221 -7.00 -16.99 -15.93
CA LEU A 221 -5.73 -16.58 -15.33
C LEU A 221 -5.70 -15.08 -15.01
N SER A 222 -5.05 -14.74 -13.90
CA SER A 222 -4.66 -13.36 -13.57
C SER A 222 -3.15 -13.34 -13.41
N ASN A 223 -2.47 -12.50 -14.20
CA ASN A 223 -1.03 -12.34 -14.17
C ASN A 223 -0.69 -11.02 -13.49
N ILE A 224 0.05 -11.09 -12.39
CA ILE A 224 0.47 -9.91 -11.62
C ILE A 224 1.94 -9.66 -11.94
N TYR A 225 2.21 -8.59 -12.69
CA TYR A 225 3.56 -8.21 -13.07
C TYR A 225 4.15 -7.28 -12.02
N VAL A 226 5.37 -7.58 -11.58
CA VAL A 226 6.15 -6.78 -10.62
C VAL A 226 7.40 -6.24 -11.29
N LEU A 227 7.65 -4.93 -11.12
CA LEU A 227 8.82 -4.24 -11.63
C LEU A 227 9.38 -3.26 -10.59
N GLY A 228 10.70 -3.15 -10.52
CA GLY A 228 11.36 -2.18 -9.66
C GLY A 228 11.39 -2.60 -8.19
N GLY A 229 11.56 -1.61 -7.33
CA GLY A 229 11.71 -1.79 -5.90
C GLY A 229 13.11 -2.19 -5.48
N ARG A 230 13.26 -2.44 -4.19
CA ARG A 230 14.49 -2.91 -3.53
C ARG A 230 14.11 -3.70 -2.29
N ARG A 231 15.06 -4.39 -1.65
CA ARG A 231 14.79 -5.06 -0.36
C ARG A 231 14.26 -4.07 0.68
N GLY A 232 14.94 -2.94 0.85
CA GLY A 232 14.49 -1.85 1.72
C GLY A 232 14.87 -2.04 3.19
N LEU A 233 15.78 -2.98 3.46
CA LEU A 233 16.37 -3.24 4.78
C LEU A 233 17.62 -2.39 5.02
N GLN A 234 18.32 -1.98 3.96
CA GLN A 234 19.48 -1.09 4.02
C GLN A 234 19.38 0.03 2.95
N THR A 235 20.01 1.17 3.20
CA THR A 235 20.06 2.27 2.20
C THR A 235 20.89 1.91 0.98
N THR A 236 21.80 0.96 1.13
CA THR A 236 22.68 0.41 0.08
C THR A 236 22.03 -0.71 -0.74
N ASP A 237 20.81 -1.14 -0.40
CA ASP A 237 20.11 -2.20 -1.14
C ASP A 237 19.94 -1.81 -2.62
N ALA A 238 20.43 -2.67 -3.51
CA ALA A 238 20.34 -2.46 -4.94
C ALA A 238 18.88 -2.43 -5.43
N PHE A 239 18.63 -1.60 -6.44
CA PHE A 239 17.32 -1.54 -7.08
C PHE A 239 17.16 -2.72 -8.04
N ASN A 240 15.98 -3.33 -8.04
CA ASN A 240 15.67 -4.45 -8.92
C ASN A 240 15.32 -3.95 -10.33
N PRO A 241 16.08 -4.33 -11.37
CA PRO A 241 15.75 -3.97 -12.75
C PRO A 241 14.81 -4.98 -13.42
N ASN A 242 14.61 -6.16 -12.82
CA ASN A 242 13.94 -7.28 -13.45
C ASN A 242 12.42 -7.19 -13.36
N VAL A 243 11.74 -7.77 -14.35
CA VAL A 243 10.29 -7.95 -14.38
C VAL A 243 9.95 -9.39 -14.03
N TYR A 244 9.13 -9.57 -13.00
CA TYR A 244 8.59 -10.87 -12.60
C TYR A 244 7.08 -10.91 -12.82
N VAL A 245 6.52 -12.11 -12.97
CA VAL A 245 5.07 -12.31 -13.02
C VAL A 245 4.66 -13.40 -12.03
N LEU A 246 3.62 -13.13 -11.25
CA LEU A 246 2.91 -14.11 -10.43
C LEU A 246 1.60 -14.47 -11.12
N THR A 247 1.45 -15.72 -11.54
CA THR A 247 0.24 -16.21 -12.20
C THR A 247 -0.70 -16.89 -11.20
N LEU A 248 -1.95 -16.42 -11.15
CA LEU A 248 -3.05 -17.01 -10.39
C LEU A 248 -3.93 -17.86 -11.32
N PRO A 249 -4.54 -18.96 -10.83
CA PRO A 249 -4.60 -19.37 -9.42
C PRO A 249 -3.47 -20.29 -8.96
N SER A 250 -2.45 -20.57 -9.80
CA SER A 250 -1.38 -21.49 -9.45
C SER A 250 -0.34 -20.91 -8.47
N PHE A 251 -0.39 -19.60 -8.23
CA PHE A 251 0.59 -18.85 -7.43
C PHE A 251 2.03 -19.12 -7.87
N THR A 252 2.28 -19.18 -9.18
CA THR A 252 3.60 -19.47 -9.75
C THR A 252 4.29 -18.20 -10.20
N TRP A 253 5.48 -17.95 -9.67
CA TRP A 253 6.38 -16.91 -10.15
C TRP A 253 7.22 -17.35 -11.34
N ALA A 254 7.44 -16.43 -12.26
CA ALA A 254 8.45 -16.54 -13.30
C ALA A 254 9.17 -15.20 -13.51
N LEU A 255 10.46 -15.27 -13.82
CA LEU A 255 11.21 -14.13 -14.36
C LEU A 255 10.77 -13.95 -15.83
N VAL A 256 10.21 -12.77 -16.14
CA VAL A 256 9.74 -12.44 -17.50
C VAL A 256 10.86 -11.81 -18.30
N LYS A 257 11.62 -10.91 -17.67
CA LYS A 257 12.66 -10.14 -18.36
C LYS A 257 13.72 -9.68 -17.37
N GLU A 258 14.97 -9.93 -17.72
CA GLU A 258 16.12 -9.28 -17.09
C GLU A 258 16.20 -7.83 -17.56
N GLY A 259 16.30 -6.90 -16.62
CA GLY A 259 16.49 -5.48 -16.91
C GLY A 259 17.95 -5.06 -16.77
N THR A 260 18.24 -3.80 -17.11
CA THR A 260 19.54 -3.18 -16.81
C THR A 260 19.42 -2.28 -15.58
N PRO A 261 20.46 -2.19 -14.74
CA PRO A 261 20.44 -1.33 -13.54
C PRO A 261 20.08 0.13 -13.81
N ASP A 262 20.45 0.67 -14.97
CA ASP A 262 20.17 2.06 -15.37
C ASP A 262 18.67 2.38 -15.49
N TYR A 263 17.82 1.36 -15.67
CA TYR A 263 16.37 1.52 -15.73
C TYR A 263 15.65 1.03 -14.47
N ALA A 264 16.39 0.64 -13.44
CA ALA A 264 15.79 0.25 -12.17
C ALA A 264 15.09 1.45 -11.50
N ARG A 265 13.91 1.21 -10.94
CA ARG A 265 13.05 2.25 -10.37
C ARG A 265 12.56 1.84 -9.00
N ILE A 266 12.42 2.79 -8.09
CA ILE A 266 11.80 2.60 -6.77
C ILE A 266 10.76 3.69 -6.53
N SER A 267 9.86 3.45 -5.57
CA SER A 267 8.85 4.41 -5.10
C SER A 267 7.88 4.89 -6.19
N HIS A 268 7.76 4.12 -7.28
CA HIS A 268 6.83 4.39 -8.37
C HIS A 268 5.49 3.69 -8.12
N THR A 269 4.38 4.41 -8.35
CA THR A 269 3.04 3.83 -8.35
C THR A 269 2.56 3.61 -9.78
N CYS A 270 2.24 2.36 -10.06
CA CYS A 270 1.31 1.88 -11.07
C CYS A 270 0.18 1.17 -10.30
#